data_AF-A0A2J8W006-F1
#
_entry.id   AF-A0A2J8W006-F1
#
_cell.length_a   1.000
_cell.length_b   1.000
_cell.length_c   1.000
_cell.angle_alpha   90.00
_cell.angle_beta   90.00
_cell.angle_gamma   90.00
#
_symmetry.space_group_name_H-M   'P 1'
#
loop_
_entity.id
_entity.type
_entity.pdbx_description
1 polymer ?
#
loop_
_entity_poly.entity_id
_entity_poly.type
_entity_poly.pdbx_seq_one_letter_code
_entity_poly.pdbx_strand_id
1 'polypeptide(L)'
;MERNVLTTFSQKMSLLILNEMPKAEYSSLFNDFVESEFFLIDGDSLLITCICEISFKPGQNLHFFYLVERYLLDLISKGGQFTIVFFKDAEYAYFNFPELLSLRTALILHLQKNTTIDVRTTFSRCLSEEWRSFLEESYPYFLIVADEGLNDLQTHLFNFLIIHSWARKVNVVLSSGQESDVLRLYAYLLPSMYRHQIFFRENKQNIKDAYITLLNQLERFKLSALAPLFGSLKWNNIMEEAHETVSLLTQIWPEGSDIRRVFCVTSCSLSLRMYHCFLGNRERSSVQETEIQQVNSNCLTLQEMEDLCKLHCLTVVFLLHLPLSQRACARVITLHWAKDMKPLLQMKKWCEYFILRNIHTFEFWNLNLIHLSDLSDELLLKNIAFYYENENVKGLHLNLGDTIMKDYEYLWNTVSKLVRDFEVGQPFPLRTTKCCFLEKKPSPIK
;
A
#
# COMPACT_ATOMS: atom_id res chain seq x y z
N MET A 1 -2.41 32.43 0.83
CA MET A 1 -3.63 32.48 1.65
C MET A 1 -4.11 31.08 2.03
N GLU A 2 -4.25 30.14 1.07
CA GLU A 2 -4.63 28.72 1.31
C GLU A 2 -3.80 27.99 2.37
N ARG A 3 -2.47 28.09 2.31
CA ARG A 3 -1.56 27.42 3.28
C ARG A 3 -1.80 27.86 4.72
N ASN A 4 -2.26 29.10 4.93
CA ASN A 4 -2.43 29.67 6.26
C ASN A 4 -3.71 29.17 6.96
N VAL A 5 -4.76 28.87 6.17
CA VAL A 5 -6.05 28.37 6.68
C VAL A 5 -5.91 26.94 7.20
N LEU A 6 -5.26 26.05 6.44
CA LEU A 6 -5.02 24.68 6.88
C LEU A 6 -4.15 24.64 8.13
N THR A 7 -3.01 25.34 8.13
CA THR A 7 -2.08 25.29 9.26
C THR A 7 -2.71 25.82 10.54
N THR A 8 -3.38 26.97 10.48
CA THR A 8 -3.98 27.59 11.67
C THR A 8 -5.12 26.74 12.24
N PHE A 9 -5.98 26.21 11.37
CA PHE A 9 -7.16 25.47 11.83
C PHE A 9 -6.85 24.02 12.21
N SER A 10 -5.91 23.37 11.52
CA SER A 10 -5.42 22.04 11.89
C SER A 10 -4.74 22.06 13.25
N GLN A 11 -3.92 23.08 13.55
CA GLN A 11 -3.33 23.28 14.88
C GLN A 11 -4.41 23.41 15.97
N LYS A 12 -5.49 24.15 15.70
CA LYS A 12 -6.60 24.30 16.65
C LYS A 12 -7.28 22.95 16.95
N MET A 13 -7.50 22.11 15.93
CA MET A 13 -8.07 20.77 16.11
C MET A 13 -7.10 19.84 16.84
N SER A 14 -5.83 19.79 16.42
CA SER A 14 -4.81 18.99 17.08
C SER A 14 -4.66 19.38 18.56
N LEU A 15 -4.66 20.67 18.87
CA LEU A 15 -4.61 21.15 20.25
C LEU A 15 -5.83 20.73 21.07
N LEU A 16 -7.04 20.77 20.47
CA LEU A 16 -8.23 20.27 21.14
C LEU A 16 -8.08 18.77 21.48
N ILE A 17 -7.65 17.95 20.52
CA ILE A 17 -7.45 16.50 20.72
C ILE A 17 -6.37 16.24 21.77
N LEU A 18 -5.22 16.91 21.67
CA LEU A 18 -4.13 16.80 22.64
C LEU A 18 -4.56 17.20 24.06
N ASN A 19 -5.46 18.17 24.20
CA ASN A 19 -6.00 18.55 25.51
C ASN A 19 -7.00 17.51 26.08
N GLU A 20 -7.57 16.66 25.23
CA GLU A 20 -8.48 15.58 25.63
C GLU A 20 -7.72 14.29 25.97
N MET A 21 -6.57 14.03 25.34
CA MET A 21 -5.76 12.83 25.58
C MET A 21 -5.41 12.56 27.05
N PRO A 22 -4.95 13.52 27.86
CA PRO A 22 -4.69 13.30 29.29
C PRO A 22 -5.95 12.98 30.12
N LYS A 23 -7.14 13.25 29.57
CA LYS A 23 -8.43 12.97 30.20
C LYS A 23 -9.03 11.64 29.71
N ALA A 24 -8.35 10.95 28.80
CA ALA A 24 -8.82 9.68 28.26
C ALA A 24 -8.93 8.63 29.36
N GLU A 25 -10.02 7.88 29.35
CA GLU A 25 -10.21 6.79 30.29
C GLU A 25 -9.50 5.55 29.74
N TYR A 26 -8.52 5.05 30.48
CA TYR A 26 -7.90 3.76 30.18
C TYR A 26 -8.77 2.65 30.77
N SER A 27 -9.51 1.95 29.91
CA SER A 27 -10.53 0.99 30.33
C SER A 27 -10.61 -0.20 29.38
N SER A 28 -11.25 -1.27 29.86
CA SER A 28 -11.59 -2.42 29.00
C SER A 28 -12.70 -2.00 28.04
N LEU A 29 -12.46 -2.17 26.74
CA LEU A 29 -13.44 -1.86 25.70
C LEU A 29 -14.61 -2.85 25.68
N PHE A 30 -14.37 -4.07 26.16
CA PHE A 30 -15.37 -5.12 26.30
C PHE A 30 -15.71 -5.29 27.78
N ASN A 31 -16.96 -5.02 28.17
CA ASN A 31 -17.43 -5.14 29.55
C ASN A 31 -18.06 -6.52 29.81
N ASP A 32 -17.87 -7.08 31.01
CA ASP A 32 -18.30 -8.44 31.40
C ASP A 32 -19.82 -8.70 31.31
N PHE A 33 -20.65 -7.67 31.12
CA PHE A 33 -22.13 -7.76 31.16
C PHE A 33 -22.84 -7.13 29.96
N VAL A 34 -22.10 -6.52 29.02
CA VAL A 34 -22.68 -5.99 27.78
C VAL A 34 -22.13 -6.82 26.65
N GLU A 35 -22.96 -7.72 26.13
CA GLU A 35 -22.72 -8.39 24.86
C GLU A 35 -22.42 -7.31 23.79
N SER A 36 -21.14 -7.17 23.46
CA SER A 36 -20.59 -6.61 22.24
C SER A 36 -21.31 -5.39 21.65
N GLU A 37 -21.11 -4.21 22.23
CA GLU A 37 -21.54 -2.96 21.58
C GLU A 37 -20.87 -2.85 20.21
N PHE A 38 -21.67 -2.59 19.17
CA PHE A 38 -21.17 -2.40 17.82
C PHE A 38 -20.22 -1.20 17.77
N PHE A 39 -19.05 -1.39 17.15
CA PHE A 39 -18.06 -0.33 16.98
C PHE A 39 -17.48 -0.31 15.57
N LEU A 40 -16.71 0.74 15.28
CA LEU A 40 -16.07 0.93 13.98
C LEU A 40 -14.56 0.92 14.11
N ILE A 41 -13.89 0.48 13.06
CA ILE A 41 -12.43 0.58 12.92
C ILE A 41 -12.14 1.41 11.68
N ASP A 42 -11.37 2.49 11.82
CA ASP A 42 -10.81 3.18 10.67
C ASP A 42 -9.73 2.29 10.03
N GLY A 43 -9.95 1.88 8.78
CA GLY A 43 -9.10 0.92 8.08
C GLY A 43 -7.71 1.47 7.76
N ASP A 44 -7.60 2.78 7.56
CA ASP A 44 -6.33 3.47 7.38
C ASP A 44 -5.54 3.56 8.69
N SER A 45 -6.22 3.76 9.82
CA SER A 45 -5.63 3.62 11.15
C SER A 45 -5.12 2.20 11.41
N LEU A 46 -5.92 1.17 11.10
CA LEU A 46 -5.52 -0.24 11.21
C LEU A 46 -4.25 -0.54 10.38
N LEU A 47 -4.21 -0.05 9.14
CA LEU A 47 -3.06 -0.17 8.25
C LEU A 47 -1.80 0.45 8.88
N ILE A 48 -1.88 1.70 9.34
CA ILE A 48 -0.75 2.41 9.96
C ILE A 48 -0.30 1.72 11.25
N THR A 49 -1.24 1.34 12.13
CA THR A 49 -0.92 0.65 13.39
C THR A 49 -0.13 -0.63 13.13
N CYS A 50 -0.50 -1.42 12.10
CA CYS A 50 0.21 -2.65 11.77
C CYS A 50 1.56 -2.42 11.07
N ILE A 51 1.70 -1.36 10.26
CA ILE A 51 2.99 -1.00 9.62
C ILE A 51 3.99 -0.45 10.64
N CYS A 52 3.52 0.29 11.63
CA CYS A 52 4.36 0.89 12.67
C CYS A 52 4.69 -0.07 13.81
N GLU A 53 4.17 -1.30 13.78
CA GLU A 53 4.48 -2.31 14.79
C GLU A 53 5.97 -2.70 14.72
N ILE A 54 6.61 -2.85 15.88
CA ILE A 54 8.07 -2.96 16.01
C ILE A 54 8.64 -4.19 15.29
N SER A 55 7.88 -5.29 15.23
CA SER A 55 8.29 -6.52 14.56
C SER A 55 8.12 -6.46 13.03
N PHE A 56 7.35 -5.50 12.50
CA PHE A 56 7.12 -5.39 11.07
C PHE A 56 8.39 -4.98 10.32
N LYS A 57 8.67 -5.69 9.22
CA LYS A 57 9.75 -5.37 8.29
C LYS A 57 9.15 -4.99 6.95
N PRO A 58 9.44 -3.78 6.43
CA PRO A 58 8.92 -3.34 5.14
C PRO A 58 9.16 -4.36 4.02
N GLY A 59 8.16 -4.50 3.15
CA GLY A 59 8.23 -5.39 1.98
C GLY A 59 7.90 -6.87 2.25
N GLN A 60 7.50 -7.25 3.47
CA GLN A 60 7.01 -8.59 3.79
C GLN A 60 5.48 -8.61 3.89
N ASN A 61 4.78 -8.79 2.77
CA ASN A 61 3.32 -8.70 2.75
C ASN A 61 2.68 -9.74 3.68
N LEU A 62 3.10 -11.01 3.62
CA LEU A 62 2.48 -12.07 4.42
C LEU A 62 2.57 -11.78 5.93
N HIS A 63 3.68 -11.19 6.39
CA HIS A 63 3.82 -10.80 7.79
C HIS A 63 2.89 -9.64 8.16
N PHE A 64 2.75 -8.63 7.29
CA PHE A 64 1.78 -7.55 7.49
C PHE A 64 0.36 -8.09 7.66
N PHE A 65 -0.07 -8.98 6.76
CA PHE A 65 -1.41 -9.57 6.82
C PHE A 65 -1.61 -10.41 8.08
N TYR A 66 -0.59 -11.17 8.49
CA TYR A 66 -0.61 -11.88 9.77
C TYR A 66 -0.83 -10.94 10.95
N LEU A 67 -0.17 -9.77 10.98
CA LEU A 67 -0.35 -8.78 12.06
C LEU A 67 -1.79 -8.24 12.09
N VAL A 68 -2.36 -7.92 10.92
CA VAL A 68 -3.75 -7.48 10.81
C VAL A 68 -4.72 -8.58 11.26
N GLU A 69 -4.61 -9.77 10.68
CA GLU A 69 -5.50 -10.90 10.98
C GLU A 69 -5.42 -11.27 12.46
N ARG A 70 -4.22 -11.29 13.05
CA ARG A 70 -4.03 -11.54 14.48
C ARG A 70 -4.74 -10.51 15.34
N TYR A 71 -4.61 -9.22 15.00
CA TYR A 71 -5.30 -8.15 15.73
C TYR A 71 -6.83 -8.27 15.61
N LEU A 72 -7.35 -8.51 14.41
CA LEU A 72 -8.79 -8.64 14.20
C LEU A 72 -9.36 -9.92 14.83
N LEU A 73 -8.63 -11.04 14.77
CA LEU A 73 -9.01 -12.28 15.42
C LEU A 73 -9.06 -12.12 16.94
N ASP A 74 -8.13 -11.35 17.51
CA ASP A 74 -8.13 -11.04 18.93
C ASP A 74 -9.42 -10.32 19.35
N LEU A 75 -9.84 -9.29 18.60
CA LEU A 75 -11.12 -8.59 18.80
C LEU A 75 -12.30 -9.55 18.69
N ILE A 76 -12.35 -10.37 17.64
CA ILE A 76 -13.45 -11.32 17.39
C ILE A 76 -13.52 -12.36 18.52
N SER A 77 -12.38 -12.88 18.98
CA SER A 77 -12.31 -13.88 20.05
C SER A 77 -12.83 -13.35 21.39
N LYS A 78 -12.74 -12.04 21.60
CA LYS A 78 -13.28 -11.31 22.76
C LYS A 78 -14.73 -10.86 22.58
N GLY A 79 -15.38 -11.32 21.50
CA GLY A 79 -16.78 -11.00 21.19
C GLY A 79 -17.00 -9.67 20.47
N GLY A 80 -15.94 -8.98 20.01
CA GLY A 80 -16.07 -7.70 19.33
C GLY A 80 -16.92 -7.78 18.05
N GLN A 81 -17.92 -6.89 17.94
CA GLN A 81 -18.73 -6.72 16.73
C GLN A 81 -18.37 -5.40 16.06
N PHE A 82 -17.84 -5.46 14.85
CA PHE A 82 -17.35 -4.26 14.18
C PHE A 82 -17.45 -4.28 12.66
N THR A 83 -17.44 -3.07 12.10
CA THR A 83 -17.24 -2.81 10.68
C THR A 83 -15.93 -2.05 10.48
N ILE A 84 -15.14 -2.44 9.47
CA ILE A 84 -13.94 -1.72 9.06
C ILE A 84 -14.30 -0.75 7.92
N VAL A 85 -13.91 0.52 8.06
CA VAL A 85 -14.25 1.57 7.09
C VAL A 85 -12.99 2.11 6.43
N PHE A 86 -12.95 2.12 5.09
CA PHE A 86 -11.91 2.81 4.32
C PHE A 86 -12.54 3.94 3.50
N PHE A 87 -12.07 5.17 3.72
CA PHE A 87 -12.51 6.32 2.92
C PHE A 87 -11.77 6.38 1.59
N LYS A 88 -12.45 6.83 0.52
CA LYS A 88 -11.83 6.97 -0.81
C LYS A 88 -10.75 8.05 -0.84
N ASP A 89 -10.95 9.15 -0.13
CA ASP A 89 -10.02 10.28 -0.10
C ASP A 89 -8.78 10.05 0.78
N ALA A 90 -8.86 9.16 1.77
CA ALA A 90 -7.70 8.71 2.55
C ALA A 90 -6.61 8.07 1.67
N GLU A 91 -6.97 7.54 0.51
CA GLU A 91 -6.03 7.04 -0.49
C GLU A 91 -4.97 8.08 -0.89
N TYR A 92 -5.34 9.36 -0.91
CA TYR A 92 -4.46 10.45 -1.36
C TYR A 92 -3.25 10.62 -0.44
N ALA A 93 -3.37 10.15 0.80
CA ALA A 93 -2.30 10.21 1.79
C ALA A 93 -1.13 9.26 1.48
N TYR A 94 -1.30 8.34 0.53
CA TYR A 94 -0.31 7.32 0.17
C TYR A 94 0.30 7.52 -1.22
N PHE A 95 -0.03 8.59 -1.95
CA PHE A 95 0.53 8.81 -3.29
C PHE A 95 2.07 8.99 -3.31
N ASN A 96 2.68 9.42 -2.20
CA ASN A 96 4.14 9.45 -2.08
C ASN A 96 4.76 8.11 -1.65
N PHE A 97 3.92 7.11 -1.33
CA PHE A 97 4.29 5.80 -0.78
C PHE A 97 3.60 4.69 -1.60
N PRO A 98 3.96 4.49 -2.88
CA PRO A 98 3.27 3.53 -3.77
C PRO A 98 3.29 2.09 -3.23
N GLU A 99 4.31 1.72 -2.43
CA GLU A 99 4.37 0.47 -1.70
C GLU A 99 3.23 0.31 -0.68
N LEU A 100 2.85 1.38 0.02
CA LEU A 100 1.74 1.37 0.97
C LEU A 100 0.39 1.49 0.27
N LEU A 101 0.35 2.20 -0.85
CA LEU A 101 -0.86 2.34 -1.66
C LEU A 101 -1.32 1.00 -2.24
N SER A 102 -0.37 0.22 -2.78
CA SER A 102 -0.62 -1.15 -3.25
C SER A 102 -0.98 -2.08 -2.09
N LEU A 103 -0.27 -1.99 -0.95
CA LEU A 103 -0.57 -2.78 0.24
C LEU A 103 -1.98 -2.49 0.81
N ARG A 104 -2.38 -1.22 0.89
CA ARG A 104 -3.74 -0.78 1.27
C ARG A 104 -4.80 -1.38 0.37
N THR A 105 -4.57 -1.37 -0.94
CA THR A 105 -5.52 -1.94 -1.91
C THR A 105 -5.64 -3.45 -1.74
N ALA A 106 -4.51 -4.15 -1.56
CA ALA A 106 -4.51 -5.57 -1.27
C ALA A 106 -5.20 -5.89 0.08
N LEU A 107 -5.03 -5.04 1.10
CA LEU A 107 -5.67 -5.19 2.40
C LEU A 107 -7.20 -5.17 2.28
N ILE A 108 -7.73 -4.14 1.63
CA ILE A 108 -9.17 -3.99 1.39
C ILE A 108 -9.73 -5.25 0.71
N LEU A 109 -9.08 -5.67 -0.39
CA LEU A 109 -9.51 -6.82 -1.17
C LEU A 109 -9.44 -8.13 -0.36
N HIS A 110 -8.38 -8.32 0.43
CA HIS A 110 -8.21 -9.49 1.27
C HIS A 110 -9.31 -9.58 2.32
N LEU A 111 -9.55 -8.48 3.06
CA LEU A 111 -10.59 -8.46 4.08
C LEU A 111 -11.97 -8.71 3.46
N GLN A 112 -12.25 -8.15 2.28
CA GLN A 112 -13.53 -8.34 1.58
C GLN A 112 -13.75 -9.73 0.99
N LYS A 113 -12.69 -10.42 0.55
CA LYS A 113 -12.81 -11.65 -0.25
C LYS A 113 -12.38 -12.92 0.49
N ASN A 114 -11.50 -12.78 1.49
CA ASN A 114 -10.91 -13.91 2.21
C ASN A 114 -11.31 -13.96 3.69
N THR A 115 -12.08 -12.99 4.17
CA THR A 115 -12.56 -12.96 5.56
C THR A 115 -14.08 -12.75 5.60
N THR A 116 -14.69 -12.96 6.76
CA THR A 116 -16.11 -12.70 7.01
C THR A 116 -16.38 -11.29 7.56
N ILE A 117 -15.35 -10.43 7.59
CA ILE A 117 -15.43 -9.10 8.20
C ILE A 117 -16.22 -8.14 7.30
N ASP A 118 -17.11 -7.34 7.90
CA ASP A 118 -17.81 -6.28 7.17
C ASP A 118 -16.85 -5.12 6.86
N VAL A 119 -16.58 -4.89 5.57
CA VAL A 119 -15.67 -3.84 5.10
C VAL A 119 -16.39 -2.86 4.18
N ARG A 120 -16.44 -1.59 4.57
CA ARG A 120 -17.11 -0.52 3.83
C ARG A 120 -16.11 0.40 3.15
N THR A 121 -16.22 0.49 1.83
CA THR A 121 -15.35 1.34 0.98
C THR A 121 -16.13 2.35 0.12
N THR A 122 -17.45 2.42 0.33
CA THR A 122 -18.36 3.23 -0.49
C THR A 122 -18.28 4.71 -0.15
N PHE A 123 -17.94 5.05 1.10
CA PHE A 123 -17.86 6.42 1.59
C PHE A 123 -16.77 7.21 0.89
N SER A 124 -17.15 8.39 0.38
CA SER A 124 -16.22 9.27 -0.31
C SER A 124 -15.24 9.92 0.66
N ARG A 125 -15.74 10.44 1.79
CA ARG A 125 -15.02 11.32 2.73
C ARG A 125 -15.57 11.20 4.15
N CYS A 126 -14.78 11.54 5.17
CA CYS A 126 -15.24 11.53 6.56
C CYS A 126 -16.21 12.69 6.91
N LEU A 127 -16.32 13.73 6.07
CA LEU A 127 -17.28 14.82 6.22
C LEU A 127 -18.50 14.67 5.28
N SER A 128 -18.63 13.53 4.61
CA SER A 128 -19.69 13.26 3.65
C SER A 128 -21.05 13.02 4.31
N GLU A 129 -22.12 13.23 3.54
CA GLU A 129 -23.48 13.03 4.02
C GLU A 129 -23.77 11.54 4.22
N GLU A 130 -23.25 10.71 3.33
CA GLU A 130 -23.41 9.25 3.38
C GLU A 130 -22.78 8.66 4.64
N TRP A 131 -21.60 9.16 5.04
CA TRP A 131 -20.97 8.78 6.29
C TRP A 131 -21.77 9.25 7.51
N ARG A 132 -22.32 10.47 7.46
CA ARG A 132 -23.18 10.99 8.52
C ARG A 132 -24.41 10.10 8.72
N SER A 133 -25.15 9.81 7.65
CA SER A 133 -26.34 8.97 7.72
C SER A 133 -26.00 7.59 8.28
N PHE A 134 -24.88 7.00 7.84
CA PHE A 134 -24.41 5.73 8.38
C PHE A 134 -24.15 5.78 9.89
N LEU A 135 -23.49 6.82 10.41
CA LEU A 135 -23.26 6.96 11.87
C LEU A 135 -24.58 7.15 12.65
N GLU A 136 -25.54 7.86 12.07
CA GLU A 136 -26.85 8.09 12.68
C GLU A 136 -27.73 6.83 12.68
N GLU A 137 -27.59 5.98 11.66
CA GLU A 137 -28.32 4.70 11.53
C GLU A 137 -27.70 3.55 12.33
N SER A 138 -26.36 3.46 12.35
CA SER A 138 -25.63 2.34 12.97
C SER A 138 -25.31 2.54 14.44
N TYR A 139 -25.33 3.79 14.92
CA TYR A 139 -25.10 4.17 16.32
C TYR A 139 -23.90 3.47 16.98
N PRO A 140 -22.69 3.55 16.39
CA PRO A 140 -21.53 2.87 16.93
C PRO A 140 -21.12 3.45 18.28
N TYR A 141 -20.73 2.59 19.22
CA TYR A 141 -20.34 3.02 20.56
C TYR A 141 -19.03 3.82 20.54
N PHE A 142 -18.05 3.35 19.77
CA PHE A 142 -16.82 4.08 19.48
C PHE A 142 -16.30 3.80 18.06
N LEU A 143 -15.33 4.62 17.65
CA LEU A 143 -14.50 4.44 16.47
C LEU A 143 -13.03 4.33 16.90
N ILE A 144 -12.35 3.26 16.49
CA ILE A 144 -10.89 3.12 16.66
C ILE A 144 -10.18 3.94 15.59
N VAL A 145 -9.31 4.87 16.01
CA VAL A 145 -8.55 5.77 15.13
C VAL A 145 -7.11 5.91 15.63
N ALA A 146 -6.16 5.99 14.72
CA ALA A 146 -4.77 6.32 15.01
C ALA A 146 -4.66 7.80 15.43
N ASP A 147 -3.89 8.05 16.48
CA ASP A 147 -3.51 9.37 16.96
C ASP A 147 -2.41 10.02 16.11
N GLU A 148 -1.58 9.22 15.44
CA GLU A 148 -0.51 9.69 14.57
C GLU A 148 -0.48 8.91 13.24
N GLY A 149 -0.23 9.64 12.14
CA GLY A 149 0.07 9.06 10.83
C GLY A 149 1.57 9.06 10.52
N LEU A 150 1.93 8.61 9.31
CA LEU A 150 3.34 8.61 8.86
C LEU A 150 3.92 10.01 8.64
N ASN A 151 3.06 11.02 8.58
CA ASN A 151 3.41 12.42 8.45
C ASN A 151 2.25 13.31 8.94
N ASP A 152 2.52 14.59 9.14
CA ASP A 152 1.55 15.57 9.64
C ASP A 152 0.24 15.62 8.85
N LEU A 153 0.29 15.43 7.52
CA LEU A 153 -0.92 15.49 6.69
C LEU A 153 -1.83 14.27 6.91
N GLN A 154 -1.25 13.09 7.12
CA GLN A 154 -2.00 11.90 7.55
C GLN A 154 -2.55 12.08 8.97
N THR A 155 -1.75 12.59 9.90
CA THR A 155 -2.24 12.92 11.26
C THR A 155 -3.42 13.89 11.21
N HIS A 156 -3.38 14.89 10.33
CA HIS A 156 -4.52 15.79 10.14
C HIS A 156 -5.77 15.07 9.62
N LEU A 157 -5.65 14.10 8.69
CA LEU A 157 -6.81 13.31 8.24
C LEU A 157 -7.47 12.57 9.41
N PHE A 158 -6.68 11.92 10.26
CA PHE A 158 -7.19 11.25 11.46
C PHE A 158 -7.83 12.25 12.43
N ASN A 159 -7.23 13.42 12.64
CA ASN A 159 -7.81 14.47 13.47
C ASN A 159 -9.18 14.95 12.94
N PHE A 160 -9.35 15.07 11.61
CA PHE A 160 -10.65 15.39 11.02
C PHE A 160 -11.70 14.31 11.30
N LEU A 161 -11.31 13.04 11.23
CA LEU A 161 -12.18 11.91 11.55
C LEU A 161 -12.58 11.93 13.04
N ILE A 162 -11.63 12.13 13.96
CA ILE A 162 -11.87 12.25 15.41
C ILE A 162 -12.86 13.39 15.70
N ILE A 163 -12.60 14.59 15.17
CA ILE A 163 -13.45 15.77 15.38
C ILE A 163 -14.86 15.55 14.83
N HIS A 164 -14.98 14.92 13.65
CA HIS A 164 -16.29 14.60 13.08
C HIS A 164 -17.05 13.54 13.90
N SER A 165 -16.37 12.49 14.35
CA SER A 165 -16.97 11.45 15.21
C SER A 165 -17.51 12.05 16.51
N TRP A 166 -16.75 12.92 17.18
CA TRP A 166 -17.26 13.63 18.35
C TRP A 166 -18.45 14.53 18.02
N ALA A 167 -18.44 15.23 16.88
CA ALA A 167 -19.58 16.03 16.44
C ALA A 167 -20.86 15.19 16.29
N ARG A 168 -20.70 13.90 15.99
CA ARG A 168 -21.76 12.89 15.83
C ARG A 168 -22.05 12.08 17.08
N LYS A 169 -21.53 12.49 18.24
CA LYS A 169 -21.70 11.80 19.54
C LYS A 169 -21.12 10.38 19.57
N VAL A 170 -20.18 10.07 18.67
CA VAL A 170 -19.45 8.81 18.67
C VAL A 170 -18.17 8.99 19.47
N ASN A 171 -17.89 8.07 20.40
CA ASN A 171 -16.65 8.10 21.16
C ASN A 171 -15.47 7.69 20.27
N VAL A 172 -14.25 8.05 20.66
CA VAL A 172 -13.04 7.67 19.92
C VAL A 172 -12.17 6.82 20.81
N VAL A 173 -11.68 5.71 20.27
CA VAL A 173 -10.65 4.89 20.91
C VAL A 173 -9.35 5.09 20.15
N LEU A 174 -8.26 5.36 20.86
CA LEU A 174 -6.95 5.50 20.22
C LEU A 174 -6.38 4.12 19.86
N SER A 175 -5.77 4.01 18.68
CA SER A 175 -5.00 2.82 18.31
C SER A 175 -3.74 2.66 19.15
N SER A 176 -3.13 3.76 19.60
CA SER A 176 -1.96 3.73 20.47
C SER A 176 -2.32 3.37 21.91
N GLY A 177 -1.38 2.70 22.59
CA GLY A 177 -1.54 2.30 23.99
C GLY A 177 -2.54 1.16 24.22
N GLN A 178 -2.97 0.46 23.17
CA GLN A 178 -3.81 -0.72 23.32
C GLN A 178 -3.03 -1.88 23.93
N GLU A 179 -3.63 -2.54 24.91
CA GLU A 179 -3.10 -3.76 25.51
C GLU A 179 -4.18 -4.82 25.54
N SER A 180 -3.83 -6.04 25.16
CA SER A 180 -4.75 -7.15 25.10
C SER A 180 -4.31 -8.26 26.05
N ASP A 181 -5.22 -8.73 26.89
CA ASP A 181 -5.06 -9.95 27.67
C ASP A 181 -5.93 -11.09 27.10
N VAL A 182 -6.10 -12.18 27.85
CA VAL A 182 -6.88 -13.34 27.39
C VAL A 182 -8.36 -13.01 27.16
N LEU A 183 -8.93 -12.08 27.93
CA LEU A 183 -10.37 -11.80 27.96
C LEU A 183 -10.73 -10.41 27.46
N ARG A 184 -9.81 -9.44 27.56
CA ARG A 184 -10.10 -8.01 27.43
C ARG A 184 -9.11 -7.29 26.55
N LEU A 185 -9.62 -6.27 25.88
CA LEU A 185 -8.83 -5.27 25.20
C LEU A 185 -8.93 -3.97 25.97
N TYR A 186 -7.81 -3.46 26.46
CA TYR A 186 -7.68 -2.18 27.14
C TYR A 186 -7.20 -1.13 26.15
N ALA A 187 -7.80 0.06 26.21
CA ALA A 187 -7.40 1.18 25.37
C ALA A 187 -7.80 2.52 26.00
N TYR A 188 -7.27 3.60 25.44
CA TYR A 188 -7.66 4.96 25.79
C TYR A 188 -8.95 5.36 25.06
N LEU A 189 -10.03 5.51 25.83
CA LEU A 189 -11.32 6.00 25.36
C LEU A 189 -11.40 7.52 25.55
N LEU A 190 -11.70 8.21 24.47
CA LEU A 190 -11.98 9.64 24.40
C LEU A 190 -13.49 9.87 24.24
N PRO A 191 -14.21 10.19 25.32
CA PRO A 191 -15.66 10.34 25.26
C PRO A 191 -16.08 11.56 24.45
N SER A 192 -17.22 11.43 23.77
CA SER A 192 -17.83 12.51 23.03
C SER A 192 -18.63 13.44 23.95
N MET A 193 -18.16 14.68 24.13
CA MET A 193 -18.72 15.64 25.08
C MET A 193 -19.43 16.80 24.40
N TYR A 194 -20.39 17.44 25.09
CA TYR A 194 -21.15 18.59 24.58
C TYR A 194 -20.28 19.71 23.99
N ARG A 195 -19.13 19.99 24.62
CA ARG A 195 -18.15 20.96 24.13
C ARG A 195 -17.59 20.62 22.75
N HIS A 196 -17.43 19.34 22.40
CA HIS A 196 -16.93 18.92 21.09
C HIS A 196 -17.97 19.20 20.00
N GLN A 197 -19.26 18.98 20.30
CA GLN A 197 -20.35 19.33 19.39
C GLN A 197 -20.49 20.85 19.21
N ILE A 198 -20.30 21.64 20.27
CA ILE A 198 -20.24 23.12 20.15
C ILE A 198 -19.07 23.52 19.26
N PHE A 199 -17.87 23.00 19.53
CA PHE A 199 -16.68 23.31 18.74
C PHE A 199 -16.91 23.05 17.24
N PHE A 200 -17.45 21.89 16.89
CA PHE A 200 -17.75 21.56 15.49
C PHE A 200 -18.77 22.52 14.89
N ARG A 201 -19.84 22.86 15.63
CA ARG A 201 -20.91 23.74 15.15
C ARG A 201 -20.41 25.15 14.88
N GLU A 202 -19.65 25.72 15.82
CA GLU A 202 -19.10 27.07 15.71
C GLU A 202 -18.04 27.20 14.60
N ASN A 203 -17.31 26.12 14.33
CA ASN A 203 -16.21 26.11 13.37
C ASN A 203 -16.54 25.36 12.07
N LYS A 204 -17.81 25.07 11.80
CA LYS A 204 -18.25 24.20 10.69
C LYS A 204 -17.67 24.59 9.33
N GLN A 205 -17.67 25.89 9.00
CA GLN A 205 -17.13 26.36 7.73
C GLN A 205 -15.60 26.23 7.68
N ASN A 206 -14.90 26.63 8.75
CA ASN A 206 -13.46 26.50 8.86
C ASN A 206 -12.98 25.04 8.76
N ILE A 207 -13.72 24.09 9.38
CA ILE A 207 -13.46 22.65 9.27
C ILE A 207 -13.55 22.22 7.81
N LYS A 208 -14.64 22.59 7.11
CA LYS A 208 -14.83 22.23 5.69
C LYS A 208 -13.73 22.81 4.81
N ASP A 209 -13.40 24.09 4.99
CA ASP A 209 -12.40 24.78 4.17
C ASP A 209 -10.99 24.21 4.41
N ALA A 210 -10.66 23.92 5.68
CA ALA A 210 -9.41 23.26 6.03
C ALA A 210 -9.34 21.84 5.45
N TYR A 211 -10.43 21.07 5.52
CA TYR A 211 -10.48 19.72 4.96
C TYR A 211 -10.29 19.71 3.43
N ILE A 212 -10.98 20.60 2.71
CA ILE A 212 -10.80 20.76 1.26
C ILE A 212 -9.35 21.16 0.94
N THR A 213 -8.78 22.08 1.72
CA THR A 213 -7.38 22.49 1.54
C THR A 213 -6.42 21.33 1.76
N LEU A 214 -6.64 20.48 2.78
CA LEU A 214 -5.86 19.28 3.03
C LEU A 214 -5.94 18.32 1.85
N LEU A 215 -7.15 18.01 1.37
CA LEU A 215 -7.34 17.11 0.23
C LEU A 215 -6.67 17.64 -1.04
N ASN A 216 -6.77 18.95 -1.31
CA ASN A 216 -6.08 19.56 -2.45
C ASN A 216 -4.55 19.47 -2.32
N GLN A 217 -4.00 19.54 -1.10
CA GLN A 217 -2.57 19.35 -0.88
C GLN A 217 -2.15 17.88 -1.09
N LEU A 218 -2.93 16.94 -0.57
CA LEU A 218 -2.68 15.51 -0.76
C LEU A 218 -2.80 15.09 -2.24
N GLU A 219 -3.78 15.62 -2.96
CA GLU A 219 -3.97 15.34 -4.38
C GLU A 219 -2.81 15.89 -5.24
N ARG A 220 -2.18 17.00 -4.85
CA ARG A 220 -0.96 17.49 -5.53
C ARG A 220 0.18 16.47 -5.47
N PHE A 221 0.23 15.62 -4.43
CA PHE A 221 1.22 14.55 -4.36
C PHE A 221 1.04 13.51 -5.45
N LYS A 222 -0.18 13.27 -5.91
CA LYS A 222 -0.45 12.41 -7.06
C LYS A 222 0.36 12.86 -8.28
N LEU A 223 0.27 14.14 -8.61
CA LEU A 223 0.96 14.71 -9.76
C LEU A 223 2.47 14.71 -9.56
N SER A 224 2.95 15.10 -8.38
CA SER A 224 4.39 15.15 -8.10
C SER A 224 5.04 13.76 -8.01
N ALA A 225 4.29 12.74 -7.60
CA ALA A 225 4.81 11.37 -7.52
C ALA A 225 4.82 10.69 -8.90
N LEU A 226 3.84 10.97 -9.75
CA LEU A 226 3.72 10.35 -11.07
C LEU A 226 4.57 11.02 -12.14
N ALA A 227 4.61 12.35 -12.18
CA ALA A 227 5.29 13.09 -13.26
C ALA A 227 6.77 12.68 -13.44
N PRO A 228 7.59 12.49 -12.39
CA PRO A 228 8.98 12.06 -12.53
C PRO A 228 9.13 10.63 -13.08
N LEU A 229 8.12 9.78 -12.87
CA LEU A 229 8.16 8.36 -13.21
C LEU A 229 7.52 8.09 -14.58
N PHE A 230 6.42 8.75 -14.91
CA PHE A 230 5.62 8.46 -16.09
C PHE A 230 5.64 9.61 -17.13
N GLY A 231 6.33 10.71 -16.84
CA GLY A 231 6.45 11.85 -17.74
C GLY A 231 5.10 12.51 -18.03
N SER A 232 4.72 12.57 -19.30
CA SER A 232 3.46 13.17 -19.77
C SER A 232 2.24 12.24 -19.67
N LEU A 233 2.44 10.96 -19.30
CA LEU A 233 1.34 10.01 -19.17
C LEU A 233 0.41 10.43 -18.03
N LYS A 234 -0.87 10.56 -18.37
CA LYS A 234 -1.92 10.87 -17.38
C LYS A 234 -2.33 9.60 -16.65
N TRP A 235 -2.83 9.78 -15.43
CA TRP A 235 -3.39 8.70 -14.60
C TRP A 235 -4.36 7.78 -15.36
N ASN A 236 -5.30 8.37 -16.10
CA ASN A 236 -6.31 7.61 -16.84
C ASN A 236 -5.69 6.73 -17.92
N ASN A 237 -4.66 7.24 -18.61
CA ASN A 237 -3.92 6.45 -19.60
C ASN A 237 -3.28 5.23 -18.93
N ILE A 238 -2.63 5.40 -17.77
CA ILE A 238 -2.00 4.26 -17.06
C ILE A 238 -3.06 3.27 -16.56
N MET A 239 -4.22 3.75 -16.10
CA MET A 239 -5.34 2.91 -15.71
C MET A 239 -5.92 2.11 -16.89
N GLU A 240 -6.06 2.72 -18.07
CA GLU A 240 -6.49 2.07 -19.31
C GLU A 240 -5.49 1.00 -19.74
N GLU A 241 -4.19 1.31 -19.70
CA GLU A 241 -3.09 0.39 -19.97
C GLU A 241 -3.10 -0.82 -19.02
N ALA A 242 -3.38 -0.59 -17.74
CA ALA A 242 -3.54 -1.64 -16.75
C ALA A 242 -4.77 -2.52 -17.06
N HIS A 243 -5.90 -1.92 -17.42
CA HIS A 243 -7.11 -2.64 -17.80
C HIS A 243 -6.92 -3.47 -19.08
N GLU A 244 -6.24 -2.92 -20.09
CA GLU A 244 -5.88 -3.62 -21.33
C GLU A 244 -4.96 -4.81 -21.00
N THR A 245 -3.92 -4.60 -20.20
CA THR A 245 -2.98 -5.68 -19.79
C THR A 245 -3.73 -6.84 -19.14
N VAL A 246 -4.67 -6.54 -18.24
CA VAL A 246 -5.53 -7.54 -17.59
C VAL A 246 -6.42 -8.25 -18.61
N SER A 247 -7.07 -7.50 -19.50
CA SER A 247 -7.95 -8.05 -20.54
C SER A 247 -7.22 -8.92 -21.55
N LEU A 248 -5.96 -8.63 -21.85
CA LEU A 248 -5.12 -9.46 -22.70
C LEU A 248 -4.71 -10.76 -22.00
N LEU A 249 -4.42 -10.71 -20.69
CA LEU A 249 -4.08 -11.91 -19.93
C LEU A 249 -5.25 -12.90 -19.89
N THR A 250 -6.48 -12.44 -19.67
CA THR A 250 -7.67 -13.32 -19.60
C THR A 250 -7.92 -14.08 -20.91
N GLN A 251 -7.42 -13.60 -22.04
CA GLN A 251 -7.52 -14.28 -23.34
C GLN A 251 -6.54 -15.46 -23.51
N ILE A 252 -5.40 -15.44 -22.80
CA ILE A 252 -4.28 -16.37 -23.06
C ILE A 252 -3.90 -17.23 -21.85
N TRP A 253 -4.45 -16.96 -20.68
CA TRP A 253 -4.09 -17.60 -19.42
C TRP A 253 -5.27 -18.42 -18.86
N PRO A 254 -5.02 -19.52 -18.14
CA PRO A 254 -6.10 -20.35 -17.59
C PRO A 254 -6.90 -19.64 -16.48
N GLU A 255 -8.23 -19.78 -16.54
CA GLU A 255 -9.18 -19.43 -15.46
C GLU A 255 -8.82 -20.11 -14.14
N GLY A 256 -9.25 -19.53 -13.02
CA GLY A 256 -9.01 -20.12 -11.70
C GLY A 256 -7.56 -19.97 -11.20
N SER A 257 -6.73 -19.22 -11.92
CA SER A 257 -5.31 -19.07 -11.58
C SER A 257 -5.08 -18.39 -10.23
N ASP A 258 -3.99 -18.79 -9.56
CA ASP A 258 -3.49 -18.15 -8.34
C ASP A 258 -3.15 -16.67 -8.61
N ILE A 259 -3.67 -15.78 -7.77
CA ILE A 259 -3.46 -14.33 -7.86
C ILE A 259 -1.98 -13.96 -7.90
N ARG A 260 -1.09 -14.68 -7.23
CA ARG A 260 0.36 -14.37 -7.25
C ARG A 260 0.93 -14.45 -8.67
N ARG A 261 0.50 -15.44 -9.46
CA ARG A 261 0.94 -15.60 -10.86
C ARG A 261 0.41 -14.49 -11.74
N VAL A 262 -0.91 -14.27 -11.66
CA VAL A 262 -1.64 -13.26 -12.45
C VAL A 262 -1.05 -11.88 -12.17
N PHE A 263 -0.94 -11.53 -10.89
CA PHE A 263 -0.40 -10.26 -10.43
C PHE A 263 1.05 -10.05 -10.86
N CYS A 264 1.89 -11.09 -10.76
CA CYS A 264 3.28 -11.04 -11.21
C CYS A 264 3.36 -10.72 -12.71
N VAL A 265 2.63 -11.48 -13.53
CA VAL A 265 2.68 -11.34 -14.98
C VAL A 265 2.16 -9.97 -15.41
N THR A 266 0.97 -9.58 -14.96
CA THR A 266 0.39 -8.29 -15.36
C THR A 266 1.17 -7.09 -14.84
N SER A 267 1.68 -7.14 -13.60
CA SER A 267 2.46 -6.02 -13.06
C SER A 267 3.81 -5.89 -13.75
N CYS A 268 4.51 -7.00 -14.04
CA CYS A 268 5.76 -6.98 -14.79
C CYS A 268 5.56 -6.45 -16.22
N SER A 269 4.54 -6.94 -16.94
CA SER A 269 4.22 -6.46 -18.29
C SER A 269 3.87 -4.98 -18.32
N LEU A 270 2.99 -4.52 -17.42
CA LEU A 270 2.63 -3.11 -17.34
C LEU A 270 3.86 -2.26 -17.01
N SER A 271 4.70 -2.70 -16.07
CA SER A 271 5.88 -1.92 -15.70
C SER A 271 6.90 -1.81 -16.83
N LEU A 272 7.08 -2.86 -17.63
CA LEU A 272 7.92 -2.84 -18.84
C LEU A 272 7.39 -1.85 -19.88
N ARG A 273 6.08 -1.89 -20.18
CA ARG A 273 5.43 -0.95 -21.11
C ARG A 273 5.58 0.49 -20.64
N MET A 274 5.26 0.76 -19.37
CA MET A 274 5.34 2.12 -18.82
C MET A 274 6.76 2.65 -18.81
N TYR A 275 7.75 1.80 -18.51
CA TYR A 275 9.15 2.22 -18.51
C TYR A 275 9.66 2.49 -19.93
N HIS A 276 9.27 1.67 -20.91
CA HIS A 276 9.57 1.93 -22.33
C HIS A 276 8.97 3.27 -22.80
N CYS A 277 7.70 3.54 -22.47
CA CYS A 277 7.07 4.84 -22.77
C CYS A 277 7.80 6.01 -22.10
N PHE A 278 8.22 5.84 -20.85
CA PHE A 278 8.97 6.85 -20.12
C PHE A 278 10.31 7.18 -20.80
N LEU A 279 11.08 6.17 -21.21
CA LEU A 279 12.34 6.36 -21.93
C LEU A 279 12.12 7.05 -23.28
N GLY A 280 11.14 6.61 -24.08
CA GLY A 280 10.84 7.21 -25.37
C GLY A 280 10.36 8.67 -25.30
N ASN A 281 9.66 9.05 -24.24
CA ASN A 281 9.26 10.45 -24.02
C ASN A 281 10.45 11.36 -23.70
N ARG A 282 11.46 10.85 -22.97
CA ARG A 282 12.68 11.61 -22.67
C ARG A 282 13.51 11.89 -23.92
N GLU A 283 13.68 10.89 -24.78
CA GLU A 283 14.39 11.05 -26.05
C GLU A 283 13.76 12.16 -26.89
N ARG A 284 12.42 12.19 -26.99
CA ARG A 284 11.69 13.24 -27.73
C ARG A 284 11.83 14.63 -27.12
N SER A 285 11.84 14.76 -25.80
CA SER A 285 12.06 16.06 -25.12
C SER A 285 13.49 16.57 -25.26
N SER A 286 14.49 15.66 -25.31
CA SER A 286 15.91 16.03 -25.44
C SER A 286 16.26 16.62 -26.81
N VAL A 287 15.44 16.36 -27.84
CA VAL A 287 15.60 16.93 -29.19
C VAL A 287 15.12 18.39 -29.26
N GLN A 288 14.38 18.89 -28.26
CA GLN A 288 13.82 20.25 -28.25
C GLN A 288 14.54 21.23 -27.31
N GLU A 289 15.40 20.77 -26.40
CA GLU A 289 16.16 21.64 -25.48
C GLU A 289 17.62 21.78 -25.94
N THR A 290 17.92 22.89 -26.63
CA THR A 290 19.28 23.36 -26.87
C THR A 290 19.98 23.67 -25.54
N GLU A 291 21.19 23.14 -25.39
CA GLU A 291 22.29 23.55 -24.51
C GLU A 291 21.93 24.53 -23.37
N ILE A 292 21.66 24.01 -22.17
CA ILE A 292 22.17 24.50 -20.86
C ILE A 292 21.58 23.59 -19.75
N GLN A 293 22.47 22.98 -18.96
CA GLN A 293 22.24 22.04 -17.84
C GLN A 293 22.07 20.53 -18.19
N GLN A 294 23.13 19.93 -18.75
CA GLN A 294 23.41 18.51 -18.55
C GLN A 294 23.73 18.24 -17.07
N VAL A 295 22.70 18.02 -16.25
CA VAL A 295 22.84 17.14 -15.10
C VAL A 295 22.50 15.76 -15.62
N ASN A 296 23.53 14.94 -15.92
CA ASN A 296 23.38 13.52 -16.23
C ASN A 296 22.61 12.84 -15.08
N SER A 297 21.28 12.74 -15.20
CA SER A 297 20.56 11.71 -14.46
C SER A 297 20.86 10.40 -15.18
N ASN A 298 21.76 9.59 -14.64
CA ASN A 298 22.00 8.22 -15.11
C ASN A 298 20.71 7.41 -14.88
N CYS A 299 19.76 7.53 -15.79
CA CYS A 299 18.58 6.67 -15.77
C CYS A 299 19.00 5.30 -16.25
N LEU A 300 18.54 4.27 -15.54
CA LEU A 300 18.79 2.90 -15.96
C LEU A 300 18.11 2.63 -17.32
N THR A 301 18.56 1.59 -18.01
CA THR A 301 18.01 1.23 -19.32
C THR A 301 16.80 0.31 -19.15
N LEU A 302 16.09 0.07 -20.24
CA LEU A 302 15.01 -0.92 -20.28
C LEU A 302 15.48 -2.32 -19.85
N GLN A 303 16.76 -2.66 -20.09
CA GLN A 303 17.33 -3.94 -19.69
C GLN A 303 17.42 -4.10 -18.17
N GLU A 304 17.70 -3.03 -17.41
CA GLU A 304 17.64 -3.11 -15.94
C GLU A 304 16.21 -3.32 -15.44
N MET A 305 15.21 -2.76 -16.13
CA MET A 305 13.81 -3.02 -15.81
C MET A 305 13.40 -4.46 -16.13
N GLU A 306 13.86 -5.00 -17.26
CA GLU A 306 13.70 -6.42 -17.60
C GLU A 306 14.33 -7.33 -16.56
N ASP A 307 15.60 -7.09 -16.20
CA ASP A 307 16.31 -7.83 -15.17
C ASP A 307 15.52 -7.79 -13.84
N LEU A 308 15.02 -6.62 -13.41
CA LEU A 308 14.19 -6.49 -12.21
C LEU A 308 12.90 -7.32 -12.29
N CYS A 309 12.20 -7.28 -13.42
CA CYS A 309 10.99 -8.06 -13.64
C CYS A 309 11.28 -9.57 -13.67
N LYS A 310 12.40 -10.02 -14.23
CA LYS A 310 12.84 -11.42 -14.20
C LYS A 310 13.10 -11.89 -12.77
N LEU A 311 13.86 -11.12 -11.98
CA LEU A 311 14.11 -11.43 -10.58
C LEU A 311 12.80 -11.49 -9.76
N HIS A 312 11.85 -10.60 -10.05
CA HIS A 312 10.53 -10.62 -9.41
C HIS A 312 9.71 -11.86 -9.81
N CYS A 313 9.71 -12.25 -11.09
CA CYS A 313 9.07 -13.49 -11.53
C CYS A 313 9.63 -14.70 -10.79
N LEU A 314 10.96 -14.80 -10.66
CA LEU A 314 11.58 -15.88 -9.89
C LEU A 314 11.20 -15.83 -8.40
N THR A 315 11.13 -14.62 -7.81
CA THR A 315 10.64 -14.43 -6.44
C THR A 315 9.25 -15.04 -6.26
N VAL A 316 8.33 -14.76 -7.19
CA VAL A 316 6.96 -15.28 -7.14
C VAL A 316 6.92 -16.80 -7.30
N VAL A 317 7.76 -17.39 -8.16
CA VAL A 317 7.87 -18.86 -8.25
C VAL A 317 8.35 -19.46 -6.93
N PHE A 318 9.30 -18.82 -6.24
CA PHE A 318 9.69 -19.27 -4.91
C PHE A 318 8.55 -19.12 -3.88
N LEU A 319 7.71 -18.08 -3.96
CA LEU A 319 6.51 -17.98 -3.10
C LEU A 319 5.51 -19.13 -3.35
N LEU A 320 5.42 -19.60 -4.60
CA LEU A 320 4.51 -20.68 -5.01
C LEU A 320 5.00 -22.06 -4.57
N HIS A 321 6.31 -22.31 -4.66
CA HIS A 321 6.87 -23.66 -4.47
C HIS A 321 7.61 -23.87 -3.14
N LEU A 322 8.13 -22.81 -2.53
CA LEU A 322 8.88 -22.94 -1.27
C LEU A 322 7.95 -22.73 -0.06
N PRO A 323 7.91 -23.67 0.90
CA PRO A 323 7.12 -23.51 2.09
C PRO A 323 7.62 -22.33 2.93
N LEU A 324 6.73 -21.73 3.70
CA LEU A 324 7.05 -20.57 4.54
C LEU A 324 8.22 -20.84 5.49
N SER A 325 8.33 -22.05 6.04
CA SER A 325 9.44 -22.45 6.90
C SER A 325 10.81 -22.32 6.24
N GLN A 326 10.91 -22.58 4.93
CA GLN A 326 12.15 -22.39 4.18
C GLN A 326 12.39 -20.91 3.86
N ARG A 327 11.35 -20.18 3.43
CA ARG A 327 11.45 -18.76 3.11
C ARG A 327 11.83 -17.91 4.32
N ALA A 328 11.29 -18.26 5.50
CA ALA A 328 11.60 -17.60 6.76
C ALA A 328 13.08 -17.76 7.18
N CYS A 329 13.76 -18.80 6.70
CA CYS A 329 15.19 -19.02 6.91
C CYS A 329 16.08 -18.26 5.90
N ALA A 330 15.51 -17.44 5.01
CA ALA A 330 16.30 -16.63 4.10
C ALA A 330 17.24 -15.70 4.87
N ARG A 331 18.51 -15.65 4.44
CA ARG A 331 19.52 -14.77 5.03
C ARG A 331 19.09 -13.30 4.92
N VAL A 332 19.49 -12.48 5.88
CA VAL A 332 19.23 -11.04 5.85
C VAL A 332 20.32 -10.34 5.06
N ILE A 333 19.97 -9.81 3.89
CA ILE A 333 20.87 -8.99 3.08
C ILE A 333 20.88 -7.56 3.63
N THR A 334 22.04 -7.12 4.14
CA THR A 334 22.22 -5.77 4.72
C THR A 334 22.54 -4.70 3.67
N LEU A 335 22.74 -5.09 2.41
CA LEU A 335 22.88 -4.16 1.29
C LEU A 335 21.53 -3.48 0.99
N HIS A 336 21.61 -2.27 0.47
CA HIS A 336 20.44 -1.45 0.17
C HIS A 336 20.22 -1.44 -1.34
N TRP A 337 18.99 -1.22 -1.77
CA TRP A 337 18.74 -0.91 -3.18
C TRP A 337 19.52 0.35 -3.56
N ALA A 338 20.26 0.26 -4.67
CA ALA A 338 21.03 1.37 -5.19
C ALA A 338 20.13 2.58 -5.43
N LYS A 339 20.64 3.79 -5.16
CA LYS A 339 19.85 5.01 -5.32
C LYS A 339 19.23 5.14 -6.73
N ASP A 340 19.94 4.70 -7.75
CA ASP A 340 19.51 4.75 -9.16
C ASP A 340 18.38 3.75 -9.47
N MET A 341 18.16 2.73 -8.62
CA MET A 341 17.03 1.78 -8.74
C MET A 341 15.71 2.36 -8.25
N LYS A 342 15.74 3.44 -7.46
CA LYS A 342 14.54 4.00 -6.83
C LYS A 342 13.42 4.30 -7.84
N PRO A 343 13.65 4.92 -9.01
CA PRO A 343 12.60 5.15 -10.00
C PRO A 343 11.97 3.86 -10.53
N LEU A 344 12.76 2.82 -10.82
CA LEU A 344 12.25 1.53 -11.32
C LEU A 344 11.39 0.83 -10.26
N LEU A 345 11.88 0.80 -9.01
CA LEU A 345 11.14 0.21 -7.89
C LEU A 345 9.81 0.96 -7.64
N GLN A 346 9.84 2.29 -7.62
CA GLN A 346 8.63 3.10 -7.46
C GLN A 346 7.65 2.92 -8.62
N MET A 347 8.14 2.91 -9.87
CA MET A 347 7.29 2.64 -11.04
C MET A 347 6.64 1.26 -10.94
N LYS A 348 7.41 0.23 -10.56
CA LYS A 348 6.87 -1.12 -10.37
C LYS A 348 5.76 -1.12 -9.31
N LYS A 349 5.96 -0.46 -8.16
CA LYS A 349 4.95 -0.35 -7.10
C LYS A 349 3.68 0.40 -7.53
N TRP A 350 3.82 1.41 -8.37
CA TRP A 350 2.68 2.06 -9.01
C TRP A 350 1.92 1.12 -9.94
N CYS A 351 2.63 0.38 -10.80
CA CYS A 351 2.01 -0.59 -11.70
C CYS A 351 1.30 -1.71 -10.91
N GLU A 352 1.91 -2.20 -9.84
CA GLU A 352 1.28 -3.12 -8.87
C GLU A 352 -0.05 -2.56 -8.35
N TYR A 353 -0.08 -1.30 -7.90
CA TYR A 353 -1.32 -0.65 -7.47
C TYR A 353 -2.37 -0.57 -8.59
N PHE A 354 -1.98 -0.16 -9.80
CA PHE A 354 -2.91 -0.04 -10.93
C PHE A 354 -3.51 -1.38 -11.34
N ILE A 355 -2.74 -2.47 -11.29
CA ILE A 355 -3.25 -3.81 -11.51
C ILE A 355 -4.25 -4.21 -10.42
N LEU A 356 -3.96 -3.98 -9.13
CA LEU A 356 -4.89 -4.32 -8.04
C LEU A 356 -6.20 -3.53 -8.15
N ARG A 357 -6.17 -2.27 -8.58
CA ARG A 357 -7.38 -1.46 -8.81
C ARG A 357 -8.26 -2.03 -9.93
N ASN A 358 -7.66 -2.72 -10.89
CA ASN A 358 -8.35 -3.37 -12.00
C ASN A 358 -8.71 -4.84 -11.72
N ILE A 359 -8.52 -5.34 -10.49
CA ILE A 359 -8.75 -6.75 -10.17
C ILE A 359 -10.20 -7.21 -10.40
N HIS A 360 -11.15 -6.28 -10.30
CA HIS A 360 -12.57 -6.54 -10.58
C HIS A 360 -12.82 -7.00 -12.02
N THR A 361 -11.92 -6.65 -12.96
CA THR A 361 -11.98 -7.15 -14.34
C THR A 361 -11.84 -8.67 -14.40
N PHE A 362 -11.27 -9.31 -13.36
CA PHE A 362 -11.18 -10.75 -13.23
C PHE A 362 -12.38 -11.40 -12.50
N GLU A 363 -13.43 -10.66 -12.11
CA GLU A 363 -14.56 -11.21 -11.34
C GLU A 363 -15.23 -12.39 -12.06
N PHE A 364 -15.34 -12.33 -13.39
CA PHE A 364 -15.93 -13.41 -14.20
C PHE A 364 -14.95 -14.53 -14.55
N TRP A 365 -13.67 -14.39 -14.18
CA TRP A 365 -12.59 -15.31 -14.54
C TRP A 365 -12.19 -16.24 -13.37
N ASN A 366 -13.00 -16.25 -12.31
CA ASN A 366 -12.85 -17.09 -11.11
C ASN A 366 -11.45 -17.03 -10.49
N LEU A 367 -10.81 -15.86 -10.54
CA LEU A 367 -9.47 -15.63 -10.00
C LEU A 367 -9.34 -16.11 -8.55
N ASN A 368 -8.33 -16.94 -8.28
CA ASN A 368 -8.10 -17.45 -6.94
C ASN A 368 -7.37 -16.40 -6.07
N LEU A 369 -8.11 -15.76 -5.18
CA LEU A 369 -7.62 -14.69 -4.29
C LEU A 369 -7.07 -15.18 -2.95
N ILE A 370 -7.02 -16.50 -2.68
CA ILE A 370 -6.61 -17.06 -1.38
C ILE A 370 -5.26 -16.49 -0.91
N HIS A 371 -4.30 -16.35 -1.84
CA HIS A 371 -2.93 -15.91 -1.54
C HIS A 371 -2.68 -14.41 -1.73
N LEU A 372 -3.72 -13.57 -1.67
CA LEU A 372 -3.58 -12.11 -1.77
C LEU A 372 -2.69 -11.51 -0.68
N SER A 373 -2.54 -12.19 0.46
CA SER A 373 -1.65 -11.79 1.53
C SER A 373 -0.16 -12.00 1.22
N ASP A 374 0.19 -12.83 0.22
CA ASP A 374 1.57 -13.26 -0.08
C ASP A 374 2.01 -12.84 -1.50
N LEU A 375 1.69 -11.61 -1.91
CA LEU A 375 2.03 -11.09 -3.25
C LEU A 375 3.47 -10.59 -3.39
N SER A 376 4.14 -10.25 -2.29
CA SER A 376 5.47 -9.64 -2.31
C SER A 376 6.30 -10.03 -1.09
N ASP A 377 7.56 -10.38 -1.33
CA ASP A 377 8.58 -10.64 -0.33
C ASP A 377 9.89 -9.97 -0.75
N GLU A 378 10.12 -8.76 -0.24
CA GLU A 378 11.30 -7.96 -0.57
C GLU A 378 12.60 -8.60 -0.07
N LEU A 379 12.55 -9.30 1.07
CA LEU A 379 13.72 -10.00 1.60
C LEU A 379 14.17 -11.09 0.62
N LEU A 380 13.21 -11.84 0.08
CA LEU A 380 13.49 -12.88 -0.91
C LEU A 380 13.99 -12.26 -2.23
N LEU A 381 13.38 -11.16 -2.69
CA LEU A 381 13.84 -10.45 -3.89
C LEU A 381 15.29 -9.95 -3.75
N LYS A 382 15.66 -9.36 -2.60
CA LYS A 382 17.04 -8.94 -2.31
C LYS A 382 18.01 -10.12 -2.29
N ASN A 383 17.57 -11.26 -1.76
CA ASN A 383 18.39 -12.47 -1.74
C ASN A 383 18.70 -12.99 -3.14
N ILE A 384 17.70 -13.00 -4.02
CA ILE A 384 17.85 -13.39 -5.42
C ILE A 384 18.76 -12.41 -6.14
N ALA A 385 18.53 -11.10 -5.99
CA ALA A 385 19.40 -10.07 -6.56
C ALA A 385 20.85 -10.23 -6.11
N PHE A 386 21.08 -10.37 -4.80
CA PHE A 386 22.42 -10.57 -4.23
C PHE A 386 23.11 -11.80 -4.80
N TYR A 387 22.40 -12.93 -4.88
CA TYR A 387 22.92 -14.18 -5.42
C TYR A 387 23.41 -13.98 -6.87
N TYR A 388 22.58 -13.38 -7.73
CA TYR A 388 22.95 -13.18 -9.14
C TYR A 388 24.08 -12.16 -9.32
N GLU A 389 24.17 -11.15 -8.45
CA GLU A 389 25.20 -10.11 -8.53
C GLU A 389 26.55 -10.52 -7.93
N ASN A 390 26.57 -11.43 -6.94
CA ASN A 390 27.77 -11.70 -6.15
C ASN A 390 28.24 -13.16 -6.15
N GLU A 391 27.34 -14.12 -6.34
CA GLU A 391 27.62 -15.55 -6.13
C GLU A 391 27.60 -16.30 -7.46
N ASN A 392 26.56 -16.06 -8.27
CA ASN A 392 26.45 -16.65 -9.60
C ASN A 392 27.64 -16.26 -10.49
N VAL A 393 28.08 -15.00 -10.42
CA VAL A 393 29.26 -14.51 -11.17
C VAL A 393 30.57 -15.16 -10.70
N LYS A 394 30.60 -15.76 -9.50
CA LYS A 394 31.75 -16.50 -8.96
C LYS A 394 31.69 -18.01 -9.26
N GLY A 395 30.72 -18.44 -10.10
CA GLY A 395 30.56 -19.83 -10.50
C GLY A 395 29.71 -20.68 -9.56
N LEU A 396 29.05 -20.08 -8.57
CA LEU A 396 28.04 -20.80 -7.78
C LEU A 396 26.77 -20.90 -8.61
N HIS A 397 26.46 -22.07 -9.16
CA HIS A 397 25.26 -22.28 -9.97
C HIS A 397 24.14 -22.92 -9.14
N LEU A 398 23.07 -22.16 -8.92
CA LEU A 398 21.85 -22.60 -8.25
C LEU A 398 21.06 -23.51 -9.19
N ASN A 399 20.89 -24.77 -8.77
CA ASN A 399 19.95 -25.67 -9.42
C ASN A 399 18.53 -25.37 -8.92
N LEU A 400 17.71 -24.79 -9.78
CA LEU A 400 16.31 -24.48 -9.47
C LEU A 400 15.42 -25.72 -9.47
N GLY A 401 15.84 -26.81 -10.12
CA GLY A 401 15.00 -27.97 -10.40
C GLY A 401 13.93 -27.70 -11.47
N ASP A 402 13.44 -28.78 -12.09
CA ASP A 402 12.57 -28.70 -13.26
C ASP A 402 11.25 -27.97 -13.01
N THR A 403 10.64 -28.15 -11.85
CA THR A 403 9.34 -27.57 -11.52
C THR A 403 9.41 -26.04 -11.45
N ILE A 404 10.37 -25.51 -10.68
CA ILE A 404 10.57 -24.07 -10.53
C ILE A 404 11.01 -23.46 -11.86
N MET A 405 11.91 -24.13 -12.59
CA MET A 405 12.39 -23.65 -13.88
C MET A 405 11.25 -23.53 -14.91
N LYS A 406 10.43 -24.58 -15.08
CA LYS A 406 9.28 -24.56 -15.99
C LYS A 406 8.27 -23.49 -15.64
N ASP A 407 7.97 -23.32 -14.36
CA ASP A 407 7.02 -22.31 -13.90
C ASP A 407 7.55 -20.89 -14.10
N TYR A 408 8.84 -20.66 -13.83
CA TYR A 408 9.49 -19.37 -14.10
C TYR A 408 9.45 -19.02 -15.59
N GLU A 409 9.85 -19.96 -16.44
CA GLU A 409 9.78 -19.78 -17.89
C GLU A 409 8.35 -19.50 -18.35
N TYR A 410 7.36 -20.19 -17.80
CA TYR A 410 5.95 -19.97 -18.11
C TYR A 410 5.48 -18.56 -17.73
N LEU A 411 5.83 -18.06 -16.53
CA LEU A 411 5.53 -16.68 -16.12
C LEU A 411 6.20 -15.68 -17.07
N TRP A 412 7.51 -15.81 -17.31
CA TRP A 412 8.26 -14.85 -18.13
C TRP A 412 7.83 -14.86 -19.61
N ASN A 413 7.60 -16.04 -20.18
CA ASN A 413 7.13 -16.15 -21.56
C ASN A 413 5.76 -15.48 -21.75
N THR A 414 4.90 -15.49 -20.74
CA THR A 414 3.64 -14.75 -20.81
C THR A 414 3.85 -13.25 -20.60
N VAL A 415 4.77 -12.82 -19.72
CA VAL A 415 5.15 -11.41 -19.64
C VAL A 415 5.57 -10.89 -21.03
N SER A 416 6.43 -11.63 -21.72
CA SER A 416 6.88 -11.33 -23.09
C SER A 416 5.72 -11.27 -24.09
N LYS A 417 4.75 -12.21 -24.04
CA LYS A 417 3.57 -12.20 -24.92
C LYS A 417 2.62 -11.03 -24.69
N LEU A 418 2.53 -10.52 -23.46
CA LEU A 418 1.68 -9.37 -23.13
C LEU A 418 2.31 -8.03 -23.55
N VAL A 419 3.64 -7.95 -23.58
CA VAL A 419 4.36 -6.77 -24.07
C VAL A 419 4.47 -6.85 -25.59
N ARG A 420 3.60 -6.13 -26.31
CA ARG A 420 3.52 -6.19 -27.79
C ARG A 420 4.35 -5.11 -28.49
N ASP A 421 4.73 -4.07 -27.76
CA ASP A 421 5.31 -2.85 -28.33
C ASP A 421 6.80 -2.98 -28.67
N PHE A 422 7.50 -3.94 -28.06
CA PHE A 422 8.92 -4.20 -28.26
C PHE A 422 9.27 -5.65 -27.91
N GLU A 423 10.42 -6.13 -28.38
CA GLU A 423 10.91 -7.46 -28.06
C GLU A 423 11.46 -7.50 -26.63
N VAL A 424 10.86 -8.34 -25.79
CA VAL A 424 11.33 -8.63 -24.43
C VAL A 424 12.33 -9.78 -24.48
N GLY A 425 13.46 -9.66 -23.78
CA GLY A 425 14.51 -10.66 -23.80
C GLY A 425 14.10 -12.06 -23.30
N GLN A 426 14.94 -13.06 -23.57
CA GLN A 426 14.72 -14.45 -23.16
C GLN A 426 14.69 -14.64 -21.62
N PRO A 427 14.04 -15.70 -21.09
CA PRO A 427 13.95 -15.95 -19.64
C PRO A 427 15.32 -16.02 -18.94
N PHE A 428 16.33 -16.55 -19.63
CA PHE A 428 17.70 -16.63 -19.16
C PHE A 428 18.67 -15.91 -20.12
N PRO A 429 19.75 -15.32 -19.60
CA PRO A 429 20.08 -15.21 -18.17
C PRO A 429 19.14 -14.24 -17.42
N LEU A 430 18.95 -14.49 -16.12
CA LEU A 430 18.12 -13.65 -15.22
C LEU A 430 18.68 -12.24 -15.04
N ARG A 431 20.00 -12.09 -15.22
CA ARG A 431 20.71 -10.82 -15.26
C ARG A 431 21.48 -10.71 -16.56
N THR A 432 21.18 -9.66 -17.31
CA THR A 432 21.88 -9.30 -18.55
C THR A 432 22.74 -8.05 -18.35
N THR A 433 22.37 -7.20 -17.39
CA THR A 433 23.01 -5.92 -17.11
C THR A 433 24.13 -6.05 -16.08
N LYS A 434 25.13 -5.18 -16.19
CA LYS A 434 26.27 -5.10 -15.25
C LYS A 434 26.03 -4.15 -14.08
N CYS A 435 24.97 -3.33 -14.12
CA CYS A 435 24.65 -2.39 -13.06
C CYS A 435 24.19 -3.13 -11.80
N CYS A 436 24.89 -3.00 -10.68
CA CYS A 436 24.45 -3.63 -9.43
C CYS A 436 23.21 -2.91 -8.88
N PHE A 437 22.16 -3.68 -8.59
CA PHE A 437 20.96 -3.18 -7.93
C PHE A 437 21.16 -3.02 -6.43
N LEU A 438 22.13 -3.73 -5.85
CA LEU A 438 22.45 -3.65 -4.44
C LEU A 438 23.78 -2.92 -4.19
N GLU A 439 23.75 -1.95 -3.26
CA GLU A 439 24.92 -1.20 -2.85
C GLU A 439 25.17 -1.27 -1.34
N LYS A 440 26.45 -1.16 -0.95
CA LYS A 440 26.82 -0.94 0.45
C LYS A 440 26.44 0.49 0.80
N LYS A 441 25.87 0.70 2.00
CA LYS A 441 25.77 2.05 2.56
C LYS A 441 27.18 2.65 2.56
N PRO A 442 27.40 3.87 2.03
CA PRO A 442 28.61 4.59 2.35
C PRO A 442 28.63 4.71 3.88
N SER A 443 29.69 4.21 4.51
CA SER A 443 29.88 4.42 5.94
C SER A 443 29.85 5.94 6.17
N PRO A 444 29.09 6.45 7.16
CA PRO A 444 29.11 7.86 7.49
C PRO A 444 30.43 8.20 8.20
N ILE A 445 31.56 8.07 7.49
CA ILE A 445 32.89 8.50 7.93
C ILE A 445 33.70 8.90 6.70
N LYS A 446 33.82 10.21 6.49
CA LYS A 446 35.11 10.89 6.63
C LYS A 446 34.89 12.23 7.31
#